data_AF-A0A2V6R6K4-F1
#
_entry.id   AF-A0A2V6R6K4-F1
#
_cell.length_a   1.000
_cell.length_b   1.000
_cell.length_c   1.000
_cell.angle_alpha   90.00
_cell.angle_beta   90.00
_cell.angle_gamma   90.00
#
_symmetry.space_group_name_H-M   'P 1'
#
loop_
_entity.id
_entity.type
_entity.pdbx_description
1 polymer ?
#
loop_
_entity_poly.entity_id
_entity_poly.type
_entity_poly.pdbx_seq_one_letter_code
_entity_poly.pdbx_strand_id
1 'polypeptide(L)'
;MAFQVAWRILTHQKGRTALAASGIFIAILLIFVELGFFIAVPQGGMLIYDHMRFDLLVCSNRYIFQAESWQFPRTRLTELGKNPQVAQAAAVYLGGAKWQEGAGGVRPDVSVIGFDPK
;
A
#
# COMPACT_ATOMS: atom_id res chain seq x y z
N MET A 1 20.72 39.62 -23.67
CA MET A 1 19.69 40.17 -24.58
C MET A 1 18.47 39.25 -24.73
N ALA A 2 18.62 37.95 -25.01
CA ALA A 2 17.47 37.03 -25.21
C ALA A 2 16.49 36.95 -24.02
N PHE A 3 17.00 36.91 -22.78
CA PHE A 3 16.16 36.87 -21.57
C PHE A 3 15.22 38.09 -21.43
N GLN A 4 15.72 39.29 -21.72
CA GLN A 4 14.92 40.52 -21.65
C GLN A 4 13.80 40.55 -22.70
N VAL A 5 14.07 40.01 -23.90
CA VAL A 5 13.07 39.90 -24.97
C VAL A 5 11.99 38.87 -24.60
N ALA A 6 12.39 37.71 -24.09
CA ALA A 6 11.46 36.66 -23.63
C ALA A 6 10.54 37.18 -22.50
N TRP A 7 11.08 37.91 -21.53
CA TRP A 7 10.31 38.51 -20.43
C TRP A 7 9.26 39.52 -20.93
N ARG A 8 9.60 40.34 -21.91
CA ARG A 8 8.65 41.28 -22.53
C ARG A 8 7.53 40.56 -23.29
N ILE A 9 7.83 39.47 -23.99
CA ILE A 9 6.82 38.65 -24.69
C ILE A 9 5.85 38.01 -23.68
N LEU A 10 6.37 37.46 -22.58
CA LEU A 10 5.57 36.84 -21.52
C LEU A 10 4.64 37.84 -20.83
N THR A 11 5.11 39.06 -20.59
CA THR A 11 4.35 40.11 -19.87
C THR A 11 3.38 40.89 -20.76
N HIS A 12 3.57 40.91 -22.09
CA HIS A 12 2.70 41.61 -23.03
C HIS A 12 1.33 40.91 -23.23
N GLN A 13 1.28 39.59 -23.22
CA GLN A 13 0.03 38.82 -23.37
C GLN A 13 -0.32 38.04 -22.10
N LYS A 14 -0.61 38.79 -21.03
CA LYS A 14 -0.83 38.26 -19.67
C LYS A 14 -1.86 37.13 -19.60
N GLY A 15 -2.97 37.23 -20.34
CA GLY A 15 -4.01 36.19 -20.36
C GLY A 15 -3.53 34.86 -20.97
N ARG A 16 -2.81 34.92 -22.09
CA ARG A 16 -2.26 33.73 -22.75
C ARG A 16 -1.17 33.08 -21.89
N THR A 17 -0.29 33.88 -21.30
CA THR A 17 0.75 33.41 -20.39
C THR A 17 0.16 32.78 -19.13
N ALA A 18 -0.86 33.39 -18.53
CA ALA A 18 -1.54 32.84 -17.36
C ALA A 18 -2.21 31.49 -17.66
N LEU A 19 -2.90 31.37 -18.79
CA LEU A 19 -3.52 30.11 -19.21
C LEU A 19 -2.48 28.99 -19.38
N ALA A 20 -1.37 29.29 -20.06
CA ALA A 20 -0.28 28.33 -20.26
C ALA A 20 0.38 27.93 -18.93
N ALA A 21 0.65 28.89 -18.04
CA ALA A 21 1.24 28.64 -16.73
C ALA A 21 0.31 27.81 -15.84
N SER A 22 -1.00 28.09 -15.83
CA SER A 22 -1.99 27.30 -15.09
C SER A 22 -2.05 25.85 -15.57
N GLY A 23 -1.97 25.62 -16.89
CA GLY A 23 -1.92 24.26 -17.44
C GLY A 23 -0.71 23.47 -16.94
N ILE A 24 0.47 24.07 -17.00
CA ILE A 24 1.71 23.46 -16.50
C ILE A 24 1.62 23.23 -14.99
N PHE A 25 1.11 24.21 -14.24
CA PHE A 25 0.94 24.11 -12.79
C PHE A 25 0.01 22.95 -12.40
N ILE A 26 -1.13 22.80 -13.08
CA ILE A 26 -2.06 21.69 -12.84
C ILE A 26 -1.39 20.35 -13.17
N ALA A 27 -0.66 20.25 -14.28
CA ALA A 27 0.07 19.02 -14.63
C ALA A 27 1.10 18.65 -13.55
N ILE A 28 1.85 19.62 -13.03
CA ILE A 28 2.80 19.42 -11.94
C ILE A 28 2.08 18.98 -10.66
N LEU A 29 0.96 19.60 -10.31
CA LEU A 29 0.15 19.20 -9.16
C LEU A 29 -0.35 17.75 -9.28
N LEU A 30 -0.83 17.35 -10.46
CA LEU A 30 -1.28 15.98 -10.70
C LEU A 30 -0.13 14.98 -10.52
N ILE A 31 1.05 15.27 -11.05
CA ILE A 31 2.25 14.43 -10.85
C ILE A 31 2.57 14.28 -9.35
N PHE A 32 2.49 15.37 -8.57
CA PHE A 32 2.71 15.31 -7.13
C PHE A 32 1.65 14.50 -6.39
N VAL A 33 0.38 14.60 -6.79
CA VAL A 33 -0.71 13.79 -6.21
C VAL A 33 -0.50 12.31 -6.51
N GLU A 34 -0.18 11.97 -7.76
CA GLU A 34 0.12 10.60 -8.18
C GLU A 34 1.31 10.03 -7.40
N LEU A 35 2.39 10.82 -7.26
CA LEU A 35 3.55 10.43 -6.47
C LEU A 35 3.22 10.28 -4.96
N GLY A 36 2.37 11.17 -4.44
CA GLY A 36 1.88 11.09 -3.06
C GLY A 36 1.13 9.78 -2.80
N PHE A 37 0.22 9.39 -3.69
CA PHE A 37 -0.47 8.12 -3.60
C PHE A 37 0.47 6.92 -3.78
N PHE A 38 1.43 7.01 -4.70
CA PHE A 38 2.44 5.97 -4.91
C PHE A 38 3.24 5.68 -3.63
N ILE A 39 3.53 6.69 -2.82
CA ILE A 39 4.25 6.52 -1.54
C ILE A 39 3.30 6.09 -0.41
N ALA A 40 2.14 6.73 -0.28
CA ALA A 40 1.25 6.55 0.87
C ALA A 40 0.50 5.20 0.86
N VAL A 41 0.09 4.70 -0.32
CA VAL A 41 -0.70 3.46 -0.41
C VAL A 41 0.09 2.23 0.06
N PRO A 42 1.35 2.01 -0.36
CA PRO A 42 2.15 0.90 0.16
C PRO A 42 2.40 1.00 1.67
N GLN A 43 2.66 2.21 2.19
CA GLN A 43 2.87 2.42 3.63
C GLN A 43 1.64 2.01 4.45
N GLY A 44 0.43 2.34 3.99
CA GLY A 44 -0.81 1.90 4.63
C GLY A 44 -0.95 0.37 4.66
N GLY A 45 -0.57 -0.30 3.57
CA GLY A 45 -0.57 -1.77 3.51
C GLY A 45 0.50 -2.43 4.38
N MET A 46 1.61 -1.74 4.63
CA MET A 46 2.73 -2.23 5.45
C MET A 46 2.51 -2.07 6.95
N LEU A 47 1.62 -1.17 7.37
CA LEU A 47 1.40 -0.85 8.79
C LEU A 47 1.16 -2.08 9.68
N ILE A 48 0.41 -3.07 9.19
CA ILE A 48 0.14 -4.30 9.96
C ILE A 48 1.42 -5.14 10.11
N TYR A 49 2.25 -5.19 9.07
CA TYR A 49 3.53 -5.89 9.08
C TYR A 49 4.55 -5.17 9.98
N ASP A 50 4.57 -3.83 10.00
CA ASP A 50 5.44 -3.04 10.89
C ASP A 50 5.15 -3.29 12.37
N HIS A 51 3.91 -3.66 12.70
CA HIS A 51 3.50 -4.02 14.06
C HIS A 51 3.60 -5.52 14.38
N MET A 52 3.97 -6.36 13.41
CA MET A 52 4.23 -7.77 13.64
C MET A 52 5.72 -8.00 13.96
N ARG A 53 6.01 -8.90 14.89
CA ARG A 53 7.39 -9.26 15.26
C ARG A 53 7.83 -10.48 14.47
N PHE A 54 8.53 -10.26 13.35
CA PHE A 54 9.11 -11.33 12.55
C PHE A 54 10.38 -10.85 11.84
N ASP A 55 11.30 -11.78 11.54
CA ASP A 55 12.49 -11.49 10.74
C ASP A 55 12.26 -11.80 9.25
N LEU A 56 11.47 -12.84 8.97
CA LEU A 56 11.19 -13.34 7.63
C LEU A 56 9.70 -13.71 7.49
N LEU A 57 9.12 -13.36 6.35
CA LEU A 57 7.74 -13.72 6.01
C LEU A 57 7.73 -14.61 4.77
N VAL A 58 7.06 -15.77 4.89
CA VAL A 58 6.96 -16.75 3.81
C VAL A 58 5.56 -16.67 3.19
N CYS A 59 5.50 -16.26 1.93
CA CYS A 59 4.26 -16.13 1.17
C CYS A 59 4.03 -17.29 0.21
N SER A 60 2.78 -17.42 -0.25
CA SER A 60 2.47 -18.22 -1.43
C SER A 60 3.07 -17.58 -2.68
N ASN A 61 3.42 -18.39 -3.70
CA ASN A 61 3.88 -17.88 -5.00
C ASN A 61 2.80 -17.08 -5.75
N ARG A 62 1.54 -17.15 -5.28
CA ARG A 62 0.41 -16.41 -5.82
C ARG A 62 0.08 -15.15 -5.01
N TYR A 63 0.84 -14.84 -3.96
CA TYR A 63 0.59 -13.69 -3.10
C TYR A 63 0.57 -12.39 -3.90
N ILE A 64 -0.48 -11.58 -3.70
CA ILE A 64 -0.58 -10.24 -4.32
C ILE A 64 -0.54 -9.18 -3.21
N PHE A 65 -1.42 -9.29 -2.21
CA PHE A 65 -1.46 -8.42 -1.03
C PHE A 65 -2.17 -9.15 0.13
N GLN A 66 -2.34 -8.48 1.27
CA GLN A 66 -2.85 -9.09 2.50
C GLN A 66 -4.18 -9.86 2.31
N ALA A 67 -5.18 -9.29 1.62
CA ALA A 67 -6.46 -9.96 1.41
C ALA A 67 -6.42 -11.04 0.31
N GLU A 68 -5.40 -11.02 -0.53
CA GLU A 68 -5.11 -12.02 -1.56
C GLU A 68 -3.79 -12.73 -1.27
N SER A 69 -3.66 -13.23 -0.03
CA SER A 69 -2.45 -13.90 0.41
C SER A 69 -2.26 -15.28 -0.23
N TRP A 70 -3.37 -15.88 -0.70
CA TRP A 70 -3.47 -17.27 -1.11
C TRP A 70 -2.98 -18.24 -0.03
N GLN A 71 -2.92 -19.53 -0.35
CA GLN A 71 -2.53 -20.59 0.57
C GLN A 71 -1.26 -21.29 0.09
N PHE A 72 -0.58 -21.94 1.02
CA PHE A 72 0.53 -22.85 0.74
C PHE A 72 0.53 -24.01 1.75
N PRO A 73 1.20 -25.14 1.45
CA PRO A 73 1.20 -26.31 2.33
C PRO A 73 1.80 -26.00 3.70
N ARG A 74 1.07 -26.34 4.78
CA ARG A 74 1.52 -26.13 6.17
C ARG A 74 2.82 -26.86 6.49
N THR A 75 3.07 -27.98 5.82
CA THR A 75 4.31 -28.76 5.95
C THR A 75 5.55 -27.92 5.70
N ARG A 76 5.50 -26.89 4.83
CA ARG A 76 6.63 -25.98 4.63
C ARG A 76 7.04 -25.25 5.91
N LEU A 77 6.09 -24.83 6.75
CA LEU A 77 6.40 -24.17 8.02
C LEU A 77 7.02 -25.15 9.02
N THR A 78 6.51 -26.39 9.07
CA THR A 78 7.07 -27.45 9.90
C THR A 78 8.50 -27.78 9.50
N GLU A 79 8.80 -27.88 8.20
CA GLU A 79 10.16 -28.12 7.72
C GLU A 79 11.10 -26.94 8.02
N LEU A 80 10.62 -25.70 7.87
CA LEU A 80 11.40 -24.51 8.24
C LEU A 80 11.75 -24.49 9.73
N GLY A 81 10.81 -24.87 10.60
CA GLY A 81 11.04 -24.98 12.04
C GLY A 81 12.04 -26.07 12.46
N LYS A 82 12.41 -27.00 11.57
CA LYS A 82 13.47 -28.00 11.84
C LYS A 82 14.88 -27.44 11.64
N ASN A 83 15.02 -26.31 10.95
CA ASN A 83 16.33 -25.70 10.74
C ASN A 83 16.84 -25.10 12.07
N PRO A 84 18.04 -25.46 12.55
CA PRO A 84 18.58 -24.94 13.81
C PRO A 84 18.77 -23.41 13.84
N GLN A 85 18.79 -22.74 12.68
CA GLN A 85 18.86 -21.28 12.59
C GLN A 85 17.49 -20.59 12.76
N VAL A 86 16.39 -21.33 12.77
CA VAL A 86 15.04 -20.80 12.91
C VAL A 86 14.59 -20.94 14.35
N ALA A 87 14.46 -19.82 15.06
CA ALA A 87 14.02 -19.81 16.46
C ALA A 87 12.55 -20.21 16.63
N GLN A 88 11.67 -19.72 15.75
CA GLN A 88 10.23 -20.01 15.75
C GLN A 88 9.67 -19.87 14.33
N ALA A 89 8.78 -20.78 13.95
CA ALA A 89 8.01 -20.69 12.71
C ALA A 89 6.52 -20.79 13.05
N ALA A 90 5.76 -19.72 12.81
CA ALA A 90 4.34 -19.64 13.09
C ALA A 90 3.53 -19.32 11.83
N ALA A 91 2.30 -19.83 11.77
CA ALA A 91 1.37 -19.52 10.69
C ALA A 91 0.52 -18.29 11.06
N VAL A 92 0.37 -17.37 10.10
CA VAL A 92 -0.59 -16.27 10.18
C VAL A 92 -1.64 -16.48 9.09
N TYR A 93 -2.90 -16.43 9.48
CA TYR A 93 -4.06 -16.55 8.61
C TYR A 93 -4.67 -15.18 8.41
N LEU A 94 -4.83 -14.79 7.14
CA LEU A 94 -5.44 -13.54 6.74
C LEU A 94 -6.71 -13.86 5.97
N GLY A 95 -7.80 -13.17 6.28
CA GLY A 95 -9.08 -13.38 5.60
C GLY A 95 -10.05 -12.25 5.83
N GLY A 96 -11.09 -12.19 5.00
CA GLY A 96 -12.25 -11.34 5.22
C GLY A 96 -13.41 -12.16 5.79
N ALA A 97 -14.14 -11.60 6.74
CA ALA A 97 -15.40 -12.16 7.22
C ALA A 97 -16.46 -11.06 7.29
N LYS A 98 -17.73 -11.45 7.41
CA LYS A 98 -18.80 -10.51 7.77
C LYS A 98 -19.04 -10.62 9.27
N TRP A 99 -18.91 -9.50 9.98
CA TRP A 99 -19.27 -9.44 11.39
C TRP A 99 -20.73 -9.05 11.51
N GLN A 100 -21.54 -9.80 12.25
CA GLN A 100 -22.90 -9.40 12.57
C GLN A 100 -23.02 -9.16 14.07
N GLU A 101 -23.43 -7.94 14.44
CA GLU A 101 -23.79 -7.63 15.81
C GLU A 101 -25.27 -7.97 16.04
N GLY A 102 -25.54 -8.95 16.91
CA GLY A 102 -26.88 -9.35 17.33
C GLY A 102 -27.80 -9.91 16.23
N ALA A 103 -29.07 -10.14 16.58
CA ALA A 103 -30.07 -10.62 15.64
C ALA A 103 -30.70 -9.44 14.86
N GLY A 104 -30.12 -9.13 13.69
CA GLY A 104 -30.72 -8.20 12.72
C GLY A 104 -29.92 -6.93 12.39
N GLY A 105 -28.71 -6.79 12.93
CA GLY A 105 -27.84 -5.64 12.66
C GLY A 105 -27.14 -5.67 11.30
N VAL A 106 -26.48 -4.54 10.99
CA VAL A 106 -25.60 -4.36 9.82
C VAL A 106 -24.50 -5.42 9.83
N ARG A 107 -24.11 -5.91 8.64
CA ARG A 107 -23.06 -6.93 8.46
C ARG A 107 -21.83 -6.32 7.78
N PRO A 108 -21.01 -5.51 8.49
CA PRO A 108 -19.78 -4.99 7.91
C PRO A 108 -18.83 -6.11 7.52
N ASP A 109 -18.11 -5.90 6.41
CA ASP A 109 -16.95 -6.70 6.08
C ASP A 109 -15.81 -6.30 7.03
N VAL A 110 -15.23 -7.30 7.69
CA VAL A 110 -14.13 -7.16 8.64
C VAL A 110 -12.92 -7.97 8.16
N SER A 111 -11.73 -7.43 8.37
CA SER A 111 -10.50 -8.18 8.22
C SER A 111 -10.27 -9.03 9.46
N VAL A 112 -9.97 -10.31 9.26
CA VAL A 112 -9.74 -11.29 10.32
C VAL A 112 -8.31 -11.80 10.19
N ILE A 113 -7.58 -11.71 11.30
CA ILE A 113 -6.21 -12.19 11.42
C ILE A 113 -6.22 -13.31 12.47
N GLY A 114 -5.87 -14.52 12.06
CA GLY A 114 -5.71 -15.67 12.95
C GLY A 114 -4.24 -16.01 13.12
N PHE A 115 -3.81 -16.26 14.35
CA PHE A 115 -2.45 -16.67 14.67
C PHE A 115 -2.49 -17.68 15.83
N ASP A 116 -1.43 -18.48 15.97
CA ASP A 116 -1.28 -19.36 17.13
C ASP A 116 -0.98 -18.49 18.37
N PRO A 117 -1.76 -18.58 19.47
CA PRO A 117 -1.52 -17.80 20.68
C PRO A 117 -0.26 -18.21 21.46
N LYS A 118 0.43 -19.29 21.05
CA LYS A 118 1.61 -19.83 21.73
C LYS A 118 2.93 -19.29 21.22
#